data_AF-A0A7C5Z6T7-F1
#
_entry.id   AF-A0A7C5Z6T7-F1
#
_cell.length_a   1.000
_cell.length_b   1.000
_cell.length_c   1.000
_cell.angle_alpha   90.00
_cell.angle_beta   90.00
_cell.angle_gamma   90.00
#
_symmetry.space_group_name_H-M   'P 1'
#
loop_
_entity.id
_entity.type
_entity.pdbx_description
1 polymer ?
#
loop_
_entity_poly.entity_id
_entity_poly.type
_entity_poly.pdbx_seq_one_letter_code
_entity_poly.pdbx_strand_id
1 'polypeptide(L)'
;HLSSHLGDEFWMKHPDLERINYSRDVFVWGIAYRIVPDLRLYGEAGWAVYTSGGSEPWEFQFGVDYSSVQLSSALGSPFFALNTRLRQEVDFGGNFTVQTGWQWRGQSGHLLRTGFSYFNGKADQGEFFREQEEQFAFGVWYDY
;
A
#
# COMPACT_ATOMS: atom_id res chain seq x y z
N HIS A 1 19.05 -1.85 -1.32
CA HIS A 1 19.28 -3.14 -0.63
C HIS A 1 19.04 -4.27 -1.63
N LEU A 2 20.05 -5.08 -1.95
CA LEU A 2 19.90 -6.25 -2.82
C LEU A 2 19.74 -7.46 -1.89
N SER A 3 18.51 -7.94 -1.68
CA SER A 3 18.29 -9.13 -0.86
C SER A 3 17.15 -9.97 -1.43
N SER A 4 17.49 -11.11 -2.02
CA SER A 4 16.60 -12.27 -2.14
C SER A 4 17.41 -13.56 -2.25
N HIS A 5 17.88 -14.08 -1.10
CA HIS A 5 18.43 -15.44 -1.05
C HIS A 5 17.38 -16.53 -1.32
N LEU A 6 16.09 -16.20 -1.28
CA LEU A 6 15.00 -17.16 -1.53
C LEU A 6 14.75 -17.44 -3.03
N GLY A 7 15.20 -16.56 -3.93
CA GLY A 7 14.95 -16.67 -5.37
C GLY A 7 15.97 -17.56 -6.11
N ASP A 8 17.23 -17.58 -5.66
CA ASP A 8 18.34 -18.16 -6.44
C ASP A 8 18.17 -19.66 -6.76
N GLU A 9 17.52 -20.44 -5.89
CA GLU A 9 17.23 -21.87 -6.17
C GLU A 9 16.07 -22.08 -7.16
N PHE A 10 15.09 -21.17 -7.20
CA PHE A 10 13.98 -21.22 -8.17
C PHE A 10 14.50 -20.82 -9.56
N TRP A 11 15.39 -19.83 -9.64
CA TRP A 11 16.02 -19.40 -10.89
C TRP A 11 16.93 -20.46 -11.52
N MET A 12 17.64 -21.27 -10.73
CA MET A 12 18.39 -22.42 -11.26
C MET A 12 17.50 -23.48 -11.92
N LYS A 13 16.21 -23.54 -11.55
CA LYS A 13 15.23 -24.49 -12.13
C LYS A 13 14.43 -23.89 -13.29
N HIS A 14 14.46 -22.57 -13.47
CA HIS A 14 13.70 -21.83 -14.50
C HIS A 14 14.57 -20.76 -15.19
N PRO A 15 15.59 -21.16 -15.99
CA PRO A 15 16.55 -20.25 -16.63
C PRO A 15 15.94 -19.35 -17.71
N ASP A 16 14.69 -19.62 -18.12
CA ASP A 16 13.98 -18.88 -19.16
C ASP A 16 13.36 -17.56 -18.65
N LEU A 17 13.35 -17.37 -17.33
CA LEU A 17 12.83 -16.16 -16.70
C LEU A 17 13.96 -15.11 -16.62
N GLU A 18 13.71 -13.88 -17.06
CA GLU A 18 14.68 -12.78 -17.02
C GLU A 18 14.64 -12.08 -15.65
N ARG A 19 15.77 -12.03 -14.93
CA ARG A 19 15.84 -11.41 -13.60
C ARG A 19 15.76 -9.89 -13.69
N ILE A 20 14.69 -9.32 -13.12
CA ILE A 20 14.52 -7.86 -13.01
C ILE A 20 15.05 -7.40 -11.64
N ASN A 21 16.20 -6.72 -11.62
CA ASN A 21 16.75 -6.10 -10.40
C ASN A 21 16.10 -4.73 -10.14
N TYR A 22 14.81 -4.73 -9.84
CA TYR A 22 14.06 -3.52 -9.53
C TYR A 22 14.59 -2.85 -8.26
N SER A 23 15.11 -1.63 -8.37
CA SER A 23 15.63 -0.86 -7.22
C SER A 23 15.49 0.63 -7.47
N ARG A 24 15.13 1.38 -6.43
CA ARG A 24 15.02 2.84 -6.47
C ARG A 24 15.30 3.49 -5.12
N ASP A 25 15.90 4.67 -5.14
CA ASP A 25 16.08 5.53 -3.96
C ASP A 25 15.23 6.79 -4.15
N VAL A 26 14.30 7.05 -3.23
CA VAL A 26 13.19 7.99 -3.45
C VAL A 26 13.10 9.04 -2.35
N PHE A 27 12.96 10.30 -2.74
CA PHE A 27 12.44 11.35 -1.86
C PHE A 27 10.92 11.40 -1.97
N VAL A 28 10.21 11.28 -0.85
CA VAL A 28 8.75 11.32 -0.81
C VAL A 28 8.30 12.60 -0.11
N TRP A 29 7.49 13.39 -0.80
CA TRP A 29 6.81 14.57 -0.26
C TRP A 29 5.35 14.25 -0.03
N GLY A 30 4.91 14.29 1.22
CA GLY A 30 3.54 13.99 1.61
C GLY A 30 2.80 15.18 2.23
N ILE A 31 1.52 15.32 1.91
CA ILE A 31 0.58 16.21 2.58
C ILE A 31 -0.66 15.44 3.00
N ALA A 32 -1.20 15.77 4.17
CA ALA A 32 -2.45 15.23 4.66
C ALA A 32 -3.32 16.33 5.25
N TYR A 33 -4.62 16.24 5.04
CA TYR A 33 -5.62 17.18 5.52
C TYR A 33 -6.81 16.43 6.12
N ARG A 34 -7.22 16.82 7.33
CA ARG A 34 -8.44 16.31 7.97
C ARG A 34 -9.58 17.27 7.70
N ILE A 35 -10.55 16.85 6.89
CA ILE A 35 -11.76 17.64 6.59
C ILE A 35 -12.61 17.75 7.87
N VAL A 36 -12.77 16.62 8.54
CA VAL A 36 -13.33 16.49 9.89
C VAL A 36 -12.41 15.56 10.68
N PRO A 37 -12.49 15.50 12.03
CA PRO A 37 -11.59 14.67 12.82
C PRO A 37 -11.50 13.22 12.34
N ASP A 38 -12.63 12.65 11.88
CA ASP A 38 -12.74 11.26 11.45
C ASP A 38 -12.35 11.01 9.99
N LEU A 39 -12.18 12.05 9.16
CA LEU A 39 -11.96 11.93 7.71
C LEU A 39 -10.66 12.63 7.30
N ARG A 40 -9.69 11.85 6.84
CA ARG A 40 -8.40 12.32 6.33
C ARG A 40 -8.30 12.10 4.83
N LEU A 41 -7.89 13.12 4.10
CA LEU A 41 -7.34 13.00 2.74
C LEU A 41 -5.83 13.13 2.80
N TYR A 42 -5.12 12.40 1.96
CA TYR A 42 -3.68 12.54 1.83
C TYR A 42 -3.22 12.34 0.39
N GLY A 43 -2.05 12.89 0.10
CA GLY A 43 -1.38 12.75 -1.17
C GLY A 43 0.13 12.82 -0.98
N GLU A 44 0.85 12.01 -1.73
CA GLU A 44 2.30 11.89 -1.72
C GLU A 44 2.82 11.90 -3.15
N ALA A 45 3.93 12.60 -3.37
CA ALA A 45 4.69 12.58 -4.60
C ALA A 45 6.10 12.08 -4.29
N GLY A 46 6.47 10.95 -4.89
CA GLY A 46 7.80 10.38 -4.81
C GLY A 46 8.61 10.71 -6.05
N TRP A 47 9.86 11.15 -5.85
CA TRP A 47 10.83 11.34 -6.92
C TRP A 47 12.10 10.54 -6.62
N ALA A 48 12.42 9.61 -7.50
CA ALA A 48 13.59 8.76 -7.35
C ALA A 48 14.87 9.46 -7.85
N VAL A 49 15.87 9.56 -6.98
CA VAL A 49 17.23 10.01 -7.32
C VAL A 49 18.06 8.92 -7.99
N TYR A 50 17.68 7.66 -7.77
CA TYR A 50 18.30 6.49 -8.38
C TYR A 50 17.21 5.52 -8.81
N THR A 51 17.34 4.94 -10.00
CA THR A 51 16.44 3.93 -10.55
C THR A 51 17.23 2.82 -11.24
N SER A 52 16.74 1.59 -11.15
CA SER A 52 17.32 0.40 -11.76
C SER A 52 16.23 -0.66 -12.00
N GLY A 53 16.46 -1.58 -12.93
CA GLY A 53 15.56 -2.71 -13.20
C GLY A 53 14.19 -2.30 -13.74
N GLY A 54 14.13 -1.27 -14.57
CA GLY A 54 12.88 -0.81 -15.18
C GLY A 54 12.01 0.09 -14.30
N SER A 55 12.48 0.48 -13.10
CA SER A 55 11.87 1.55 -12.31
C SER A 55 12.03 2.90 -13.00
N GLU A 56 11.06 3.80 -12.79
CA GLU A 56 11.13 5.17 -13.27
C GLU A 56 11.00 6.18 -12.12
N PRO A 57 11.39 7.47 -12.33
CA PRO A 57 11.55 8.42 -11.24
C PRO A 57 10.27 8.76 -10.47
N TRP A 58 9.14 8.92 -11.16
CA TRP A 58 7.93 9.44 -10.54
C TRP A 58 7.01 8.35 -9.99
N GLU A 59 6.49 8.59 -8.78
CA GLU A 59 5.32 7.89 -8.26
C GLU A 59 4.41 8.87 -7.53
N PHE A 60 3.11 8.59 -7.53
CA PHE A 60 2.11 9.37 -6.84
C PHE A 60 1.22 8.44 -6.03
N GLN A 61 0.97 8.78 -4.78
CA GLN A 61 0.06 8.04 -3.93
C GLN A 61 -0.96 8.99 -3.34
N PHE A 62 -2.22 8.61 -3.28
CA PHE A 62 -3.25 9.44 -2.66
C PHE A 62 -4.40 8.58 -2.17
N GLY A 63 -5.08 9.07 -1.15
CA GLY A 63 -6.11 8.29 -0.51
C GLY A 63 -6.99 9.07 0.45
N VAL A 64 -7.99 8.35 0.95
CA VAL A 64 -8.94 8.80 1.94
C VAL A 64 -9.06 7.76 3.04
N ASP A 65 -9.01 8.20 4.28
CA ASP A 65 -9.23 7.36 5.46
C ASP A 65 -10.37 7.93 6.29
N TYR A 66 -11.38 7.11 6.54
CA TYR A 66 -12.43 7.35 7.51
C TYR A 66 -12.26 6.39 8.69
N SER A 67 -12.03 6.95 9.87
CA SER A 67 -11.91 6.21 11.13
C SER A 67 -12.36 7.11 12.26
N SER A 68 -13.35 6.65 13.04
CA SER A 68 -13.82 7.39 14.21
C SER A 68 -12.66 7.61 15.20
N VAL A 69 -12.45 8.87 15.58
CA VAL A 69 -11.49 9.25 16.63
C VAL A 69 -12.07 9.09 18.03
N GLN A 70 -13.38 8.90 18.13
CA GLN A 70 -14.07 8.74 19.42
C GLN A 70 -13.80 7.36 20.01
N LEU A 71 -13.85 7.31 21.34
CA LEU A 71 -13.90 6.07 22.09
C LEU A 71 -15.04 5.19 21.56
N SER A 72 -14.72 3.97 21.19
CA SER A 72 -15.74 3.06 20.68
C SER A 72 -16.60 2.56 21.84
N SER A 73 -17.90 2.49 21.59
CA SER A 73 -18.79 1.69 22.44
C SER A 73 -18.49 0.19 22.25
N ALA A 74 -19.15 -0.68 23.02
CA ALA A 74 -19.07 -2.12 22.81
C ALA A 74 -19.47 -2.56 21.38
N LEU A 75 -20.27 -1.74 20.68
CA LEU A 75 -20.70 -2.01 19.30
C LEU A 75 -19.61 -1.72 18.25
N GLY A 76 -18.51 -1.07 18.64
CA GLY A 76 -17.49 -0.60 17.71
C GLY A 76 -17.95 0.56 16.83
N SER A 77 -17.18 0.86 15.80
CA SER A 77 -17.52 1.83 14.75
C SER A 77 -17.03 1.32 13.39
N PRO A 78 -17.67 1.70 12.28
CA PRO A 78 -17.15 1.36 10.96
C PRO A 78 -15.88 2.15 10.65
N PHE A 79 -15.03 1.58 9.81
CA PHE A 79 -13.92 2.30 9.18
C PHE A 79 -13.88 2.02 7.68
N PHE A 80 -13.24 2.93 6.96
CA PHE A 80 -13.03 2.83 5.52
C PHE A 80 -11.69 3.47 5.17
N ALA A 81 -10.92 2.87 4.28
CA ALA A 81 -9.71 3.44 3.73
C ALA A 81 -9.62 3.10 2.25
N LEU A 82 -9.22 4.07 1.44
CA LEU A 82 -8.91 3.89 0.03
C LEU A 82 -7.55 4.50 -0.23
N ASN A 83 -6.68 3.74 -0.90
CA ASN A 83 -5.38 4.19 -1.34
C ASN A 83 -5.21 3.87 -2.82
N THR A 84 -4.74 4.84 -3.59
CA THR A 84 -4.38 4.67 -4.99
C THR A 84 -2.92 5.02 -5.15
N ARG A 85 -2.18 4.21 -5.89
CA ARG A 85 -0.78 4.44 -6.23
C ARG A 85 -0.61 4.41 -7.73
N LEU A 86 -0.03 5.45 -8.30
CA LEU A 86 0.31 5.59 -9.70
C LEU A 86 1.83 5.61 -9.84
N ARG A 87 2.35 4.93 -10.87
CA ARG A 87 3.79 4.72 -11.04
C ARG A 87 4.19 4.96 -12.48
N GLN A 88 5.24 5.73 -12.69
CA GLN A 88 5.67 6.15 -14.02
C GLN A 88 6.11 4.94 -14.87
N GLU A 89 6.76 3.94 -14.26
CA GLU A 89 7.27 2.74 -14.94
C GLU A 89 6.20 1.84 -15.58
N VAL A 90 4.92 2.14 -15.34
CA VAL A 90 3.75 1.50 -15.92
C VAL A 90 2.80 2.52 -16.53
N ASP A 91 3.35 3.59 -17.12
CA ASP A 91 2.64 4.68 -17.81
C ASP A 91 1.61 5.40 -16.91
N PHE A 92 1.98 5.62 -15.64
CA PHE A 92 1.07 6.13 -14.60
C PHE A 92 -0.18 5.28 -14.37
N GLY A 93 -0.15 4.02 -14.79
CA GLY A 93 -0.95 2.97 -14.19
C GLY A 93 -0.51 2.71 -12.74
N GLY A 94 -1.04 1.66 -12.15
CA GLY A 94 -0.68 1.27 -10.79
C GLY A 94 -1.77 0.44 -10.15
N ASN A 95 -2.07 0.70 -8.88
CA ASN A 95 -3.04 -0.08 -8.14
C ASN A 95 -3.89 0.79 -7.22
N PHE A 96 -4.98 0.19 -6.75
CA PHE A 96 -5.74 0.73 -5.66
C PHE A 96 -6.05 -0.37 -4.65
N THR A 97 -6.19 0.06 -3.40
CA THR A 97 -6.57 -0.78 -2.28
C THR A 97 -7.71 -0.14 -1.54
N VAL A 98 -8.75 -0.92 -1.24
CA VAL A 98 -9.86 -0.53 -0.37
C VAL A 98 -9.86 -1.42 0.85
N GLN A 99 -9.93 -0.83 2.04
CA GLN A 99 -10.10 -1.53 3.29
C GLN A 99 -11.34 -1.02 4.01
N THR A 100 -12.15 -1.91 4.55
CA THR A 100 -13.32 -1.52 5.34
C THR A 100 -13.69 -2.60 6.34
N GLY A 101 -14.34 -2.20 7.42
CA GLY A 101 -14.81 -3.12 8.44
C GLY A 101 -15.16 -2.41 9.73
N TRP A 102 -14.95 -3.10 10.83
CA TRP A 102 -15.23 -2.61 12.18
C TRP A 102 -13.95 -2.33 12.95
N GLN A 103 -14.02 -1.31 13.80
CA GLN A 103 -12.95 -0.91 14.69
C GLN A 103 -13.44 -0.66 16.12
N TRP A 104 -12.55 -0.89 17.08
CA TRP A 104 -12.75 -0.60 18.50
C TRP A 104 -11.55 0.17 19.02
N ARG A 105 -11.81 1.43 19.39
CA ARG A 105 -10.82 2.34 19.99
C ARG A 105 -10.96 2.35 21.50
N GLY A 106 -9.88 1.98 22.20
CA GLY A 106 -9.78 1.99 23.66
C GLY A 106 -9.31 3.33 24.23
N GLN A 107 -9.39 3.48 25.56
CA GLN A 107 -9.00 4.72 26.26
C GLN A 107 -7.50 5.00 26.21
N SER A 108 -6.68 3.95 26.10
CA SER A 108 -5.22 4.06 26.00
C SER A 108 -4.71 4.35 24.59
N GLY A 109 -5.59 4.61 23.63
CA GLY A 109 -5.22 4.89 22.23
C GLY A 109 -5.12 3.66 21.34
N HIS A 110 -5.15 2.45 21.90
CA HIS A 110 -5.16 1.21 21.13
C HIS A 110 -6.37 1.12 20.20
N LEU A 111 -6.14 0.60 19.00
CA LEU A 111 -7.16 0.44 17.98
C LEU A 111 -7.13 -1.00 17.44
N LEU A 112 -8.19 -1.75 17.73
CA LEU A 112 -8.43 -3.05 17.12
C LEU A 112 -9.30 -2.84 15.87
N ARG A 113 -8.92 -3.45 14.74
CA ARG A 113 -9.70 -3.42 13.49
C ARG A 113 -9.84 -4.82 12.93
N THR A 114 -10.98 -5.08 12.31
CA THR A 114 -11.19 -6.29 11.51
C THR A 114 -12.09 -6.00 10.33
N GLY A 115 -11.89 -6.69 9.21
CA GLY A 115 -12.65 -6.42 8.02
C GLY A 115 -12.04 -6.99 6.76
N PHE A 116 -12.45 -6.42 5.65
CA PHE A 116 -12.06 -6.85 4.31
C PHE A 116 -11.08 -5.85 3.69
N SER A 117 -10.17 -6.38 2.89
CA SER A 117 -9.31 -5.62 2.00
C SER A 117 -9.50 -6.14 0.58
N TYR A 118 -9.60 -5.22 -0.36
CA TYR A 118 -9.61 -5.50 -1.78
C TYR A 118 -8.46 -4.74 -2.44
N PHE A 119 -7.63 -5.45 -3.20
CA PHE A 119 -6.54 -4.89 -3.99
C PHE A 119 -6.79 -5.19 -5.46
N ASN A 120 -6.58 -4.20 -6.32
CA ASN A 120 -6.58 -4.42 -7.76
C ASN A 120 -5.59 -3.49 -8.45
N GLY A 121 -4.78 -4.06 -9.35
CA GLY A 121 -3.89 -3.29 -10.20
C GLY A 121 -2.53 -3.96 -10.38
N LYS A 122 -1.54 -3.13 -10.72
CA LYS A 122 -0.17 -3.56 -10.89
C LYS A 122 0.46 -4.00 -9.57
N ALA A 123 1.10 -5.16 -9.55
CA ALA A 123 1.74 -5.73 -8.37
C ALA A 123 2.74 -4.74 -7.72
N ASP A 124 2.73 -4.65 -6.40
CA ASP A 124 3.69 -3.83 -5.65
C ASP A 124 5.07 -4.50 -5.53
N GLN A 125 5.16 -5.79 -5.89
CA GLN A 125 6.38 -6.56 -5.85
C GLN A 125 7.33 -6.11 -6.97
N GLY A 126 8.58 -5.78 -6.61
CA GLY A 126 9.52 -5.13 -7.53
C GLY A 126 9.77 -5.90 -8.82
N GLU A 127 9.98 -7.22 -8.76
CA GLU A 127 10.24 -8.03 -9.96
C GLU A 127 8.97 -8.28 -10.81
N PHE A 128 7.79 -8.23 -10.18
CA PHE A 128 6.50 -8.45 -10.83
C PHE A 128 5.74 -7.14 -11.12
N PHE A 129 6.41 -5.99 -11.09
CA PHE A 129 5.76 -4.67 -11.09
C PHE A 129 4.84 -4.39 -12.29
N ARG A 130 4.97 -5.15 -13.38
CA ARG A 130 4.13 -5.07 -14.59
C ARG A 130 2.93 -6.02 -14.57
N GLU A 131 2.92 -7.00 -13.68
CA GLU A 131 1.86 -7.99 -13.56
C GLU A 131 0.60 -7.37 -12.95
N GLN A 132 -0.55 -7.88 -13.38
CA GLN A 132 -1.85 -7.49 -12.85
C GLN A 132 -2.23 -8.46 -11.73
N GLU A 133 -2.55 -7.93 -10.56
CA GLU A 133 -3.03 -8.71 -9.42
C GLU A 133 -4.43 -8.22 -8.99
N GLU A 134 -5.21 -9.17 -8.50
CA GLU A 134 -6.49 -8.94 -7.84
C GLU A 134 -6.51 -9.79 -6.57
N GLN A 135 -6.77 -9.17 -5.42
CA GLN A 135 -6.73 -9.86 -4.14
C GLN A 135 -7.93 -9.46 -3.28
N PHE A 136 -8.49 -10.47 -2.62
CA PHE A 136 -9.49 -10.31 -1.56
C PHE A 136 -8.91 -10.89 -0.27
N ALA A 137 -8.89 -10.10 0.78
CA ALA A 137 -8.36 -10.52 2.07
C ALA A 137 -9.33 -10.18 3.20
N PHE A 138 -9.32 -11.02 4.23
CA PHE A 138 -9.90 -10.71 5.52
C PHE A 138 -8.76 -10.53 6.52
N GLY A 139 -8.82 -9.47 7.33
CA GLY A 139 -7.73 -9.08 8.20
C GLY A 139 -8.18 -8.74 9.62
N VAL A 140 -7.21 -8.83 10.53
CA VAL A 140 -7.28 -8.28 11.88
C VAL A 140 -6.02 -7.44 12.07
N TRP A 141 -6.19 -6.20 12.51
CA TRP A 141 -5.11 -5.25 12.77
C TRP A 141 -5.21 -4.74 14.20
N TYR A 142 -4.06 -4.57 14.85
CA TYR A 142 -3.99 -4.02 16.20
C TYR A 142 -2.89 -2.97 16.24
N ASP A 143 -3.29 -1.71 16.44
CA ASP A 143 -2.40 -0.56 16.54
C ASP A 143 -2.21 -0.20 18.03
N TYR A 144 -0.95 -0.04 18.48
CA TYR A 144 -0.58 0.21 19.88
C TYR A 144 0.02 1.58 20.12
#